data_AF-A0A1V6RKS2-F1
#
_entry.id   AF-A0A1V6RKS2-F1
#
_cell.length_a   1.000
_cell.length_b   1.000
_cell.length_c   1.000
_cell.angle_alpha   90.00
_cell.angle_beta   90.00
_cell.angle_gamma   90.00
#
_symmetry.space_group_name_H-M   'P 1'
#
loop_
_entity.id
_entity.type
_entity.pdbx_description
1 polymer ?
#
loop_
_entity_poly.entity_id
_entity_poly.type
_entity_poly.pdbx_seq_one_letter_code
_entity_poly.pdbx_strand_id
1 'polypeptide(L)'
;MFEYGEAHFLSLLVDLKDTWADLAGVTSDIPFPVDFSEMDIERIKLGSDDAAAGTELVSEVKEELGDLWPDKGLIEHERYYECKAALDEVKGQILEQLAETDEERAKYQRYWPFE
;
A
#
# COMPACT_ATOMS: atom_id res chain seq x y z
N MET A 1 0.92 11.69 -4.37
CA MET A 1 1.29 10.32 -3.99
C MET A 1 1.87 9.69 -5.25
N PHE A 2 3.00 8.98 -5.18
CA PHE A 2 3.41 8.18 -6.33
C PHE A 2 2.43 7.01 -6.43
N GLU A 3 1.80 6.83 -7.59
CA GLU A 3 0.84 5.74 -7.85
C GLU A 3 1.49 4.36 -7.69
N TYR A 4 2.82 4.30 -7.76
CA TYR A 4 3.61 3.08 -7.63
C TYR A 4 4.72 3.24 -6.61
N GLY A 5 4.83 2.24 -5.74
CA GLY A 5 5.91 2.09 -4.75
C GLY A 5 6.82 0.90 -5.06
N GLU A 6 7.76 0.62 -4.16
CA GLU A 6 8.74 -0.48 -4.29
C GLU A 6 8.08 -1.83 -4.61
N ALA A 7 7.01 -2.20 -3.90
CA ALA A 7 6.31 -3.47 -4.11
C ALA A 7 5.81 -3.65 -5.56
N HIS A 8 5.32 -2.58 -6.17
CA HIS A 8 4.85 -2.59 -7.56
C HIS A 8 6.02 -2.80 -8.54
N PHE A 9 7.15 -2.13 -8.31
CA PHE A 9 8.35 -2.31 -9.15
C PHE A 9 8.98 -3.69 -8.98
N LEU A 10 8.96 -4.27 -7.78
CA LEU A 10 9.41 -5.64 -7.55
C LEU A 10 8.50 -6.63 -8.28
N SER A 11 7.18 -6.44 -8.21
CA SER A 11 6.21 -7.27 -8.95
C SER A 11 6.43 -7.19 -10.46
N LEU A 12 6.65 -5.98 -11.00
CA LEU A 12 6.99 -5.77 -12.41
C LEU A 12 8.31 -6.45 -12.79
N LEU A 13 9.33 -6.42 -11.92
CA LEU A 13 10.60 -7.08 -12.16
C LEU A 13 10.45 -8.61 -12.22
N VAL A 14 9.57 -9.18 -11.40
CA VAL A 14 9.22 -10.61 -11.46
C VAL A 14 8.53 -10.92 -12.80
N ASP A 15 7.55 -10.13 -13.22
CA ASP A 15 6.84 -10.34 -14.50
C ASP A 15 7.76 -10.18 -15.72
N LEU A 16 8.77 -9.32 -15.60
CA LEU A 16 9.77 -9.13 -16.65
C LEU A 16 10.58 -10.41 -16.91
N LYS A 17 10.76 -11.28 -15.90
CA LYS A 17 11.47 -12.56 -16.06
C LYS A 17 10.79 -13.43 -17.11
N ASP A 18 9.46 -13.45 -17.11
CA ASP A 18 8.66 -14.30 -18.01
C ASP A 18 8.67 -13.79 -19.46
N THR A 19 8.92 -12.50 -19.65
CA THR A 19 8.97 -11.84 -20.98
C THR A 19 10.38 -11.46 -21.42
N TRP A 20 11.41 -11.82 -20.62
CA TRP A 20 12.79 -11.38 -20.84
C TRP A 20 13.34 -11.76 -22.22
N ALA A 21 13.05 -12.98 -22.67
CA ALA A 21 13.52 -13.50 -23.96
C ALA A 21 12.88 -12.80 -25.18
N ASP A 22 11.75 -12.11 -24.97
CA ASP A 22 11.00 -11.43 -26.04
C ASP A 22 11.45 -9.96 -26.22
N LEU A 23 12.29 -9.44 -25.32
CA LEU A 23 12.73 -8.05 -25.36
C LEU A 23 13.71 -7.79 -26.50
N ALA A 24 13.51 -6.68 -27.22
CA ALA A 24 14.40 -6.27 -28.29
C ALA A 24 15.81 -5.99 -27.74
N GLY A 25 16.80 -6.74 -28.23
CA GLY A 25 18.20 -6.63 -27.80
C GLY A 25 18.62 -7.67 -26.76
N VAL A 26 17.71 -8.50 -26.25
CA VAL A 26 18.05 -9.72 -25.51
C VAL A 26 18.29 -10.83 -26.53
N THR A 27 19.53 -11.30 -26.59
CA THR A 27 19.89 -12.52 -27.32
C THR A 27 19.87 -13.71 -26.37
N SER A 28 19.76 -14.95 -26.89
CA SER A 28 19.57 -16.17 -26.08
C SER A 28 20.69 -16.45 -25.06
N ASP A 29 21.84 -15.78 -25.21
CA ASP A 29 23.02 -15.85 -24.34
C ASP A 29 23.00 -14.85 -23.18
N ILE A 30 22.01 -13.94 -23.12
CA ILE A 30 21.86 -12.97 -22.03
C ILE A 30 20.77 -13.48 -21.08
N PRO A 31 21.11 -14.20 -20.00
CA PRO A 31 20.13 -14.64 -19.03
C PRO A 31 19.53 -13.44 -18.27
N PHE A 32 18.35 -13.66 -17.69
CA PHE A 32 17.76 -12.68 -16.78
C PHE A 32 18.68 -12.46 -15.57
N PRO A 33 18.91 -11.21 -15.13
CA PRO A 33 20.00 -10.90 -14.18
C PRO A 33 19.70 -11.24 -12.71
N VAL A 34 18.47 -11.62 -12.36
CA VAL A 34 18.06 -11.85 -10.97
C VAL A 34 17.43 -13.24 -10.83
N ASP A 35 18.00 -14.07 -9.95
CA ASP A 35 17.41 -15.34 -9.58
C ASP A 35 16.44 -15.15 -8.42
N PHE A 36 15.15 -15.37 -8.68
CA PHE A 36 14.11 -15.44 -7.65
C PHE A 36 13.82 -16.89 -7.27
N SER A 37 13.73 -17.16 -5.97
CA SER A 37 13.12 -18.39 -5.47
C SER A 37 11.60 -18.33 -5.61
N GLU A 38 10.91 -19.47 -5.56
CA GLU A 38 9.42 -19.51 -5.56
C GLU A 38 8.86 -18.70 -4.38
N MET A 39 9.49 -18.82 -3.20
CA MET A 39 9.14 -18.04 -2.01
C MET A 39 9.31 -16.53 -2.21
N ASP A 40 10.34 -16.10 -2.97
CA ASP A 40 10.53 -14.69 -3.28
C ASP A 40 9.41 -14.17 -4.18
N ILE A 41 9.04 -14.95 -5.20
CA ILE A 41 7.95 -14.60 -6.13
C ILE A 41 6.63 -14.45 -5.37
N GLU A 42 6.26 -15.44 -4.55
CA GLU A 42 5.03 -15.41 -3.74
C GLU A 42 5.00 -14.18 -2.82
N ARG A 43 6.09 -13.93 -2.09
CA ARG A 43 6.22 -12.77 -1.20
C ARG A 43 6.10 -11.44 -1.95
N ILE A 44 6.76 -11.32 -3.10
CA ILE A 44 6.74 -10.08 -3.91
C ILE A 44 5.33 -9.82 -4.43
N LYS A 45 4.65 -10.86 -4.94
CA LYS A 45 3.28 -10.75 -5.45
C LYS A 45 2.30 -10.38 -4.36
N LEU A 46 2.34 -11.07 -3.22
CA LEU A 46 1.52 -10.74 -2.07
C LEU A 46 1.76 -9.29 -1.60
N GLY A 47 3.03 -8.86 -1.49
CA GLY A 47 3.34 -7.49 -1.09
C GLY A 47 2.86 -6.43 -2.08
N SER A 48 2.79 -6.76 -3.37
CA SER A 48 2.20 -5.88 -4.39
C SER A 48 0.68 -5.77 -4.22
N ASP A 49 0.01 -6.88 -3.97
CA ASP A 49 -1.44 -6.91 -3.74
C ASP A 49 -1.82 -6.15 -2.46
N ASP A 50 -1.06 -6.35 -1.38
CA ASP A 50 -1.25 -5.62 -0.11
C ASP A 50 -1.02 -4.11 -0.29
N ALA A 51 -0.02 -3.71 -1.09
CA ALA A 51 0.24 -2.30 -1.38
C ALA A 51 -0.88 -1.65 -2.22
N ALA A 52 -1.46 -2.41 -3.16
CA ALA A 52 -2.61 -1.95 -3.93
C ALA A 52 -3.85 -1.79 -3.02
N ALA A 53 -4.16 -2.80 -2.20
CA ALA A 53 -5.27 -2.77 -1.25
C ALA A 53 -5.13 -1.61 -0.24
N GLY A 54 -3.92 -1.36 0.27
CA GLY A 54 -3.67 -0.22 1.16
C GLY A 54 -3.87 1.14 0.47
N THR A 55 -3.55 1.25 -0.82
CA THR A 55 -3.75 2.48 -1.60
C THR A 55 -5.22 2.72 -1.90
N GLU A 56 -5.97 1.66 -2.20
CA GLU A 56 -7.43 1.69 -2.37
C GLU A 56 -8.11 2.15 -1.07
N LEU A 57 -7.76 1.54 0.06
CA LEU A 57 -8.27 1.92 1.38
C LEU A 57 -8.03 3.41 1.67
N VAL A 58 -6.82 3.92 1.45
CA VAL A 58 -6.52 5.35 1.67
C VAL A 58 -7.31 6.26 0.73
N SER A 59 -7.61 5.79 -0.48
CA SER A 59 -8.45 6.53 -1.43
C SER A 59 -9.90 6.60 -0.96
N GLU A 60 -10.45 5.50 -0.45
CA GLU A 60 -11.78 5.45 0.17
C GLU A 60 -11.88 6.40 1.38
N VAL A 61 -10.90 6.35 2.28
CA VAL A 61 -10.80 7.28 3.42
C VAL A 61 -10.79 8.73 2.96
N LYS A 62 -10.04 9.04 1.91
CA LYS A 62 -9.97 10.39 1.36
C LYS A 62 -11.32 10.84 0.81
N GLU A 63 -12.05 9.95 0.12
CA GLU A 63 -13.40 10.24 -0.38
C GLU A 63 -14.39 10.45 0.76
N GLU A 64 -14.33 9.64 1.82
CA GLU A 64 -15.16 9.77 3.01
C GLU A 64 -14.92 11.09 3.76
N LEU A 65 -13.66 11.48 3.96
CA LEU A 65 -13.32 12.73 4.65
C LEU A 65 -13.63 13.98 3.83
N GLY A 66 -13.63 13.90 2.49
CA GLY A 66 -13.90 15.02 1.61
C GLY A 66 -13.03 16.25 1.94
N ASP A 67 -13.69 17.36 2.28
CA ASP A 67 -13.01 18.61 2.63
C ASP A 67 -12.20 18.54 3.94
N LEU A 68 -12.43 17.53 4.78
CA LEU A 68 -11.67 17.31 6.03
C LEU A 68 -10.39 16.50 5.78
N TRP A 69 -10.17 16.00 4.57
CA TRP A 69 -8.93 15.30 4.23
C TRP A 69 -7.74 16.27 4.35
N PRO A 70 -6.75 15.97 5.22
CA PRO A 70 -5.60 16.84 5.41
C PRO A 70 -4.63 16.68 4.23
N ASP A 71 -4.91 17.35 3.10
CA ASP A 71 -4.06 17.26 1.92
C ASP A 71 -2.63 17.70 2.26
N LYS A 72 -1.67 16.81 1.97
CA LYS A 72 -0.25 16.97 2.34
C LYS A 72 -0.02 17.21 3.85
N GLY A 73 -0.93 16.73 4.69
CA GLY A 73 -0.88 16.91 6.15
C GLY A 73 -1.27 18.31 6.63
N LEU A 74 -1.95 19.11 5.80
CA LEU A 74 -2.38 20.46 6.14
C LEU A 74 -3.90 20.53 6.28
N ILE A 75 -4.36 21.22 7.32
CA ILE A 75 -5.77 21.56 7.54
C ILE A 75 -5.86 22.97 8.13
N GLU A 76 -6.96 23.67 7.85
CA GLU A 76 -7.25 24.96 8.48
C GLU A 76 -7.34 24.80 9.99
N HIS A 77 -6.85 25.78 10.74
CA HIS A 77 -6.78 25.70 12.20
C HIS A 77 -8.16 25.52 12.83
N GLU A 78 -9.16 26.20 12.28
CA GLU A 78 -10.56 26.17 12.70
C GLU A 78 -11.18 24.76 12.56
N ARG A 79 -10.67 23.99 11.59
CA ARG A 79 -11.17 22.64 11.24
C ARG A 79 -10.30 21.53 11.81
N TYR A 80 -9.23 21.86 12.53
CA TYR A 80 -8.29 20.88 13.07
C TYR A 80 -8.99 19.84 13.97
N TYR A 81 -9.83 20.27 14.91
CA TYR A 81 -10.52 19.37 15.82
C TYR A 81 -11.56 18.50 15.12
N GLU A 82 -12.23 19.06 14.11
CA GLU A 82 -13.21 18.33 13.29
C GLU A 82 -12.51 17.27 12.43
N CYS A 83 -11.42 17.63 11.76
CA CYS A 83 -10.57 16.72 10.99
C CYS A 83 -10.03 15.59 11.88
N LYS A 84 -9.54 15.92 13.09
CA LYS A 84 -9.04 14.91 14.03
C LYS A 84 -10.14 13.93 14.45
N ALA A 85 -11.33 14.41 14.77
CA ALA A 85 -12.45 13.55 15.13
C ALA A 85 -12.86 12.61 13.98
N ALA A 86 -12.90 13.13 12.74
CA ALA A 86 -13.18 12.32 11.56
C ALA A 86 -12.11 11.24 11.31
N LEU A 87 -10.82 11.59 11.47
CA LEU A 87 -9.72 10.62 11.36
C LEU A 87 -9.80 9.52 12.43
N ASP A 88 -10.20 9.86 13.66
CA ASP A 88 -10.39 8.88 14.74
C ASP A 88 -11.58 7.93 14.46
N GLU A 89 -12.66 8.45 13.86
CA GLU A 89 -13.82 7.64 13.45
C GLU A 89 -13.42 6.65 12.36
N VAL A 90 -12.76 7.12 11.30
CA VAL A 90 -12.31 6.27 10.19
C VAL A 90 -11.27 5.25 10.64
N LYS A 91 -10.37 5.62 11.56
CA LYS A 91 -9.49 4.63 12.22
C LYS A 91 -10.30 3.52 12.88
N GLY A 92 -11.39 3.85 13.56
CA GLY A 92 -12.31 2.87 14.14
C GLY A 92 -12.87 1.91 13.09
N GLN A 93 -13.39 2.45 11.99
CA GLN A 93 -13.94 1.66 10.88
C GLN A 93 -12.89 0.75 10.23
N ILE A 94 -11.69 1.25 9.96
CA ILE A 94 -10.58 0.46 9.40
C ILE A 94 -10.24 -0.71 10.32
N LEU A 95 -10.18 -0.47 11.64
CA LEU A 95 -9.90 -1.53 12.61
C LEU A 95 -11.02 -2.57 12.65
N GLU A 96 -12.28 -2.17 12.52
CA GLU A 96 -13.41 -3.09 12.46
C GLU A 96 -13.42 -3.94 11.19
N GLN A 97 -12.94 -3.39 10.07
CA GLN A 97 -12.84 -4.10 8.80
C GLN A 97 -11.64 -5.05 8.74
N LEU A 98 -10.48 -4.64 9.26
CA LEU A 98 -9.21 -5.35 9.04
C LEU A 98 -8.72 -6.18 10.23
N ALA A 99 -9.19 -5.92 11.45
CA ALA A 99 -8.78 -6.71 12.61
C ALA A 99 -9.86 -7.74 12.94
N GLU A 100 -9.56 -9.02 12.69
CA GLU A 100 -10.45 -10.12 13.04
C GLU A 100 -10.31 -10.52 14.52
N THR A 101 -9.17 -10.19 15.12
CA THR A 101 -8.82 -10.55 16.50
C THR A 101 -8.41 -9.33 17.34
N ASP A 102 -8.57 -9.46 18.67
CA ASP A 102 -8.08 -8.44 19.62
C ASP A 102 -6.55 -8.24 19.54
N GLU A 103 -5.80 -9.30 19.19
CA GLU A 103 -4.35 -9.22 19.01
C GLU A 103 -3.97 -8.38 17.78
N GLU A 104 -4.65 -8.59 16.64
CA GLU A 104 -4.48 -7.77 15.44
C GLU A 104 -4.88 -6.33 15.70
N ARG A 105 -6.00 -6.11 16.39
CA ARG A 105 -6.46 -4.77 16.75
C ARG A 105 -5.42 -4.04 17.60
N ALA A 106 -4.84 -4.71 18.59
CA ALA A 106 -3.76 -4.16 19.40
C ALA A 106 -2.50 -3.87 18.58
N LYS A 107 -2.18 -4.73 17.59
CA LYS A 107 -1.05 -4.51 16.68
C LYS A 107 -1.27 -3.28 15.81
N TYR A 108 -2.44 -3.12 15.20
CA TYR A 108 -2.77 -1.94 14.42
C TYR A 108 -2.72 -0.67 15.27
N GLN A 109 -3.28 -0.69 16.48
CA GLN A 109 -3.22 0.45 17.40
C GLN A 109 -1.78 0.82 17.75
N ARG A 110 -0.92 -0.17 18.01
CA ARG A 110 0.50 0.04 18.36
C ARG A 110 1.31 0.66 17.23
N TYR A 111 1.04 0.29 15.98
CA TYR A 111 1.76 0.79 14.81
C TYR A 111 1.03 1.95 14.11
N TRP A 112 -0.07 2.42 14.68
CA TRP A 112 -0.82 3.52 14.08
C TRP A 112 0.04 4.80 14.08
N PRO A 113 0.36 5.37 12.91
CA PRO A 113 1.38 6.40 12.81
C PRO A 113 0.91 7.81 13.22
N PHE A 114 -0.37 8.00 13.52
CA PHE A 114 -0.98 9.31 13.77
C PHE A 114 -1.68 9.37 15.14
N GLU A 115 -1.20 10.22 16.05
CA GLU A 115 -1.84 10.55 17.35
C GLU A 115 -2.09 12.05 17.51
#